data_AF-A0A3D0URZ8-F1
#
_entry.id   AF-A0A3D0URZ8-F1
#
_cell.length_a   1.000
_cell.length_b   1.000
_cell.length_c   1.000
_cell.angle_alpha   90.00
_cell.angle_beta   90.00
_cell.angle_gamma   90.00
#
_symmetry.space_group_name_H-M   'P 1'
#
loop_
_entity.id
_entity.type
_entity.pdbx_description
1 polymer ?
#
loop_
_entity_poly.entity_id
_entity_poly.type
_entity_poly.pdbx_seq_one_letter_code
_entity_poly.pdbx_strand_id
1 'polypeptide(L)'
;EKIQKAKSQGKEILVVSEKKMYADELESLGAKLGFNYLNYKIPSGFLTNFDTLKKRIESMNSMERFLETDAYHNLTKKEQLVYNRKLQRVFKIYK
;
A
#
# COMPACT_ATOMS: atom_id res chain seq x y z
N GLU A 1 -21.70 -8.84 -15.58
CA GLU A 1 -22.94 -8.52 -14.80
C GLU A 1 -22.69 -8.17 -13.32
N LYS A 2 -22.14 -9.07 -12.48
CA LYS A 2 -22.02 -8.81 -11.03
C LYS A 2 -21.19 -7.56 -10.66
N ILE A 3 -20.10 -7.31 -11.38
CA ILE A 3 -19.23 -6.13 -11.16
C ILE A 3 -19.98 -4.82 -11.49
N GLN A 4 -20.69 -4.77 -12.61
CA GLN A 4 -21.49 -3.60 -13.00
C GLN A 4 -22.58 -3.32 -11.97
N LYS A 5 -23.23 -4.36 -11.44
CA LYS A 5 -24.22 -4.23 -10.35
C LYS A 5 -23.60 -3.73 -9.05
N ALA A 6 -22.40 -4.20 -8.68
CA ALA A 6 -21.70 -3.72 -7.50
C ALA A 6 -21.33 -2.23 -7.63
N LYS A 7 -20.87 -1.83 -8.83
CA LYS A 7 -20.55 -0.43 -9.14
C LYS A 7 -21.79 0.46 -9.12
N SER A 8 -22.92 0.01 -9.66
CA SER A 8 -24.18 0.79 -9.60
C SER A 8 -24.73 0.92 -8.17
N GLN A 9 -24.38 -0.02 -7.28
CA GLN A 9 -24.67 0.06 -5.86
C GLN A 9 -23.68 0.94 -5.07
N GLY A 10 -22.68 1.54 -5.73
CA GLY A 10 -21.67 2.37 -5.07
C GLY A 10 -20.69 1.58 -4.19
N LYS A 11 -20.52 0.28 -4.43
CA LYS A 11 -19.56 -0.54 -3.68
C LYS A 11 -18.15 -0.36 -4.21
N GLU A 12 -17.19 -0.30 -3.30
CA GLU A 12 -15.77 -0.34 -3.61
C GLU A 12 -15.35 -1.74 -4.09
N ILE A 13 -14.50 -1.78 -5.11
CA ILE A 13 -14.00 -3.02 -5.72
C ILE A 13 -12.49 -3.07 -5.51
N LEU A 14 -12.04 -4.14 -4.87
CA LEU A 14 -10.62 -4.46 -4.68
C LEU A 14 -10.23 -5.62 -5.59
N VAL A 15 -9.26 -5.40 -6.48
CA VAL A 15 -8.72 -6.45 -7.36
C VAL A 15 -7.47 -7.04 -6.70
N VAL A 16 -7.38 -8.36 -6.61
CA VAL A 16 -6.30 -9.04 -5.87
C VAL A 16 -5.57 -10.03 -6.78
N SER A 17 -4.24 -9.95 -6.82
CA SER A 17 -3.38 -10.94 -7.45
C SER A 17 -1.98 -10.92 -6.84
N GLU A 18 -1.47 -12.03 -6.34
CA GLU A 18 -0.07 -12.13 -5.87
C GLU A 18 0.90 -12.57 -6.96
N LYS A 19 0.40 -12.81 -8.18
CA LYS A 19 1.21 -13.33 -9.29
C LYS A 19 2.02 -12.21 -9.93
N LYS A 20 3.34 -12.34 -9.88
CA LYS A 20 4.29 -11.37 -10.45
C LYS A 20 4.05 -11.02 -11.92
N MET A 21 3.58 -11.97 -12.73
CA MET A 21 3.30 -11.75 -14.16
C MET A 21 2.21 -10.69 -14.40
N TYR A 22 1.30 -10.47 -13.45
CA TYR A 22 0.20 -9.51 -13.55
C TYR A 22 0.43 -8.25 -12.71
N ALA A 23 1.56 -8.14 -12.01
CA ALA A 23 1.78 -7.03 -11.08
C ALA A 23 1.86 -5.68 -11.79
N ASP A 24 2.64 -5.62 -12.87
CA ASP A 24 2.84 -4.42 -13.68
C ASP A 24 1.57 -4.03 -14.45
N GLU A 25 0.81 -5.04 -14.91
CA GLU A 25 -0.45 -4.84 -15.62
C GLU A 25 -1.53 -4.27 -14.69
N LEU A 26 -1.64 -4.81 -13.47
CA LEU A 26 -2.58 -4.30 -12.47
C LEU A 26 -2.23 -2.88 -12.03
N GLU A 27 -0.95 -2.56 -11.88
CA GLU A 27 -0.50 -1.20 -11.53
C GLU A 27 -0.82 -0.21 -12.65
N SER A 28 -0.53 -0.56 -13.91
CA SER A 28 -0.86 0.26 -15.07
C SER A 28 -2.36 0.50 -15.23
N LEU A 29 -3.17 -0.55 -15.06
CA LEU A 29 -4.62 -0.45 -15.13
C LEU A 29 -5.20 0.31 -13.95
N GLY A 30 -4.68 0.10 -12.74
CA GLY A 30 -5.08 0.80 -11.53
C GLY A 30 -4.82 2.30 -11.63
N ALA A 31 -3.65 2.70 -12.15
CA ALA A 31 -3.33 4.10 -12.42
C ALA A 31 -4.23 4.73 -13.50
N LYS A 32 -4.58 3.99 -14.56
CA LYS A 32 -5.44 4.48 -15.65
C LYS A 32 -6.91 4.59 -15.27
N LEU A 33 -7.43 3.60 -14.56
CA LEU A 33 -8.86 3.42 -14.32
C LEU A 33 -9.27 3.80 -12.88
N GLY A 34 -8.31 4.03 -11.99
CA GLY A 34 -8.54 4.49 -10.63
C GLY A 34 -9.20 3.45 -9.72
N PHE A 35 -9.01 2.15 -9.95
CA PHE A 35 -9.52 1.11 -9.05
C PHE A 35 -8.48 0.68 -8.02
N ASN A 36 -8.96 0.18 -6.89
CA ASN A 36 -8.12 -0.32 -5.80
C ASN A 36 -7.60 -1.73 -6.13
N TYR A 37 -6.32 -1.99 -5.94
CA TYR A 37 -5.73 -3.30 -6.19
C TYR A 37 -4.68 -3.71 -5.14
N LEU A 38 -4.40 -5.01 -5.07
CA LEU A 38 -3.28 -5.60 -4.35
C LEU A 38 -2.52 -6.50 -5.31
N ASN A 39 -1.27 -6.14 -5.60
CA ASN A 39 -0.36 -6.89 -6.48
C ASN A 39 0.82 -7.55 -5.73
N TYR A 40 0.88 -7.38 -4.41
CA TYR A 40 1.91 -7.93 -3.52
C TYR A 40 1.35 -8.98 -2.57
N LYS A 41 2.26 -9.66 -1.85
CA LYS A 41 1.91 -10.64 -0.82
C LYS A 41 0.98 -10.03 0.22
N ILE A 42 -0.18 -10.63 0.39
CA ILE A 42 -1.22 -10.17 1.31
C ILE A 42 -1.00 -10.83 2.67
N PRO A 43 -0.93 -10.05 3.76
CA PRO A 43 -0.91 -10.62 5.10
C PRO A 43 -2.19 -11.40 5.38
N SER A 44 -2.04 -12.58 5.99
CA SER A 44 -3.20 -13.32 6.50
C SER A 44 -4.04 -12.43 7.42
N GLY A 45 -5.34 -12.41 7.18
CA GLY A 45 -6.26 -11.55 7.93
C GLY A 45 -6.30 -10.09 7.50
N PHE A 46 -5.86 -9.76 6.28
CA PHE A 46 -5.96 -8.41 5.71
C PHE A 46 -7.37 -7.81 5.81
N LEU A 47 -8.40 -8.60 5.48
CA LEU A 47 -9.80 -8.15 5.55
C LEU A 47 -10.43 -8.34 6.94
N THR A 48 -9.99 -9.34 7.70
CA THR A 48 -10.60 -9.67 9.00
C THR A 48 -10.04 -8.84 10.14
N ASN A 49 -8.79 -8.38 10.05
CA ASN A 49 -8.13 -7.53 11.04
C ASN A 49 -7.87 -6.11 10.47
N PHE A 50 -8.94 -5.49 10.00
CA PHE A 50 -8.87 -4.19 9.31
C PHE A 50 -8.39 -3.06 10.23
N ASP A 51 -8.73 -3.08 11.52
CA ASP A 51 -8.29 -2.05 12.47
C ASP A 51 -6.77 -2.01 12.64
N THR A 52 -6.13 -3.19 12.66
CA THR A 52 -4.67 -3.27 12.73
C THR A 52 -4.05 -2.83 11.40
N LEU A 53 -4.64 -3.21 10.27
CA LEU A 53 -4.20 -2.76 8.96
C LEU A 53 -4.22 -1.23 8.86
N LYS A 54 -5.32 -0.60 9.27
CA LYS A 54 -5.47 0.86 9.28
C LYS A 54 -4.38 1.54 10.10
N LYS A 55 -4.12 1.07 11.32
CA LYS A 55 -3.02 1.60 12.17
C LYS A 55 -1.65 1.45 11.52
N ARG A 56 -1.41 0.37 10.77
CA ARG A 56 -0.16 0.17 10.03
C ARG A 56 -0.01 1.13 8.87
N ILE A 57 -1.08 1.41 8.13
CA ILE A 57 -1.10 2.41 7.05
C ILE A 57 -0.86 3.80 7.62
N GLU A 58 -1.53 4.17 8.72
CA GLU A 58 -1.28 5.44 9.42
C GLU A 58 0.18 5.57 9.88
N SER A 59 0.77 4.49 10.40
CA SER A 59 2.18 4.44 10.78
C SER A 59 3.12 4.54 9.58
N MET A 60 2.74 4.00 8.42
CA MET A 60 3.51 4.14 7.18
C MET A 60 3.49 5.60 6.71
N ASN A 61 2.32 6.23 6.70
CA ASN A 61 2.16 7.62 6.28
C ASN A 61 2.90 8.59 7.22
N SER A 62 2.91 8.32 8.52
CA SER A 62 3.72 9.10 9.46
C SER A 62 5.22 8.92 9.22
N MET A 63 5.65 7.72 8.81
CA MET A 63 7.05 7.50 8.44
C MET A 63 7.45 8.23 7.15
N GLU A 64 6.56 8.28 6.17
CA GLU A 64 6.76 9.04 4.93
C GLU A 64 6.89 10.54 5.23
N ARG A 65 5.97 11.10 6.02
CA ARG A 65 6.04 12.52 6.45
C ARG A 65 7.32 12.84 7.22
N PHE A 66 7.84 11.90 8.01
CA PHE A 66 9.09 12.11 8.75
C PHE A 66 10.28 12.32 7.81
N LEU A 67 10.28 11.72 6.62
CA LEU A 67 11.36 11.93 5.63
C LEU A 67 11.48 13.38 5.18
N GLU A 68 10.38 14.13 5.22
CA GLU A 68 10.33 15.54 4.80
C GLU A 68 10.71 16.51 5.94
N THR A 69 10.95 16.00 7.15
CA THR A 69 11.29 16.83 8.31
C THR A 69 12.79 17.09 8.43
N ASP A 70 13.16 18.26 8.92
CA ASP A 70 14.56 18.59 9.25
C ASP A 70 15.18 17.61 10.26
N ALA A 71 14.36 17.05 11.15
CA ALA A 71 14.79 16.04 12.10
C ALA A 71 15.36 14.77 11.43
N TYR A 72 14.81 14.36 10.28
CA TYR A 72 15.35 13.25 9.49
C TYR A 72 16.68 13.62 8.82
N HIS A 73 16.78 14.83 8.27
CA HIS A 73 18.01 15.32 7.64
C HIS A 73 19.17 15.45 8.63
N ASN A 74 18.88 15.69 9.91
CA ASN A 74 19.86 15.73 10.99
C ASN A 74 20.36 14.34 11.44
N LEU A 75 19.75 13.25 10.99
CA LEU A 75 20.22 11.89 11.29
C LEU A 75 21.53 11.55 10.56
N THR A 76 22.29 10.62 11.10
CA THR A 76 23.48 10.10 10.41
C THR A 76 23.09 9.28 9.17
N LYS A 77 23.99 9.19 8.18
CA LYS A 77 23.77 8.37 6.96
C LYS A 77 23.37 6.92 7.26
N LYS A 78 23.87 6.35 8.36
CA LYS A 78 23.52 4.99 8.79
C LYS A 78 22.07 4.91 9.27
N GLU A 79 21.64 5.87 10.08
CA GLU A 79 20.26 5.94 10.59
C GLU A 79 19.26 6.21 9.47
N GLN A 80 19.58 7.14 8.57
CA GLN A 80 18.79 7.41 7.36
C GLN A 80 18.62 6.13 6.52
N LEU A 81 19.70 5.36 6.31
CA LEU A 81 19.65 4.10 5.56
C LEU A 81 18.75 3.05 6.25
N VAL A 82 18.88 2.87 7.56
CA VAL A 82 18.04 1.93 8.33
C VAL A 82 16.58 2.33 8.25
N TYR A 83 16.30 3.63 8.38
CA TYR A 83 14.96 4.18 8.27
C TYR A 83 14.35 3.95 6.89
N ASN A 84 15.09 4.26 5.83
CA ASN A 84 14.66 4.03 4.45
C ASN A 84 14.38 2.56 4.18
N ARG A 85 15.24 1.64 4.64
CA ARG A 85 15.00 0.20 4.51
C ARG A 85 13.72 -0.24 5.22
N LYS A 86 13.43 0.32 6.39
CA LYS A 86 12.20 0.05 7.14
C LYS A 86 10.98 0.55 6.37
N LEU A 87 11.01 1.78 5.86
CA LEU A 87 9.92 2.36 5.08
C LEU A 87 9.67 1.55 3.79
N GLN A 88 10.73 1.26 3.03
CA GLN A 88 10.64 0.48 1.78
C GLN A 88 9.99 -0.90 1.98
N ARG A 89 10.27 -1.56 3.12
CA ARG A 89 9.63 -2.84 3.45
C ARG A 89 8.13 -2.70 3.65
N VAL A 90 7.69 -1.65 4.35
CA VAL A 90 6.27 -1.40 4.63
C VAL A 90 5.54 -0.95 3.36
N PHE A 91 6.16 -0.06 2.60
CA PHE A 91 5.64 0.49 1.34
C PHE A 91 5.38 -0.60 0.31
N LYS A 92 6.28 -1.58 0.20
CA LYS A 92 6.11 -2.73 -0.69
C LYS A 92 4.86 -3.58 -0.41
N ILE A 93 4.29 -3.48 0.80
CA ILE A 93 3.12 -4.28 1.21
C ILE A 93 1.82 -3.47 1.06
N TYR A 94 1.86 -2.17 1.33
CA TYR A 94 0.66 -1.33 1.49
C TYR A 94 0.52 -0.19 0.50
N LYS A 95 1.51 0.03 -0.37
CA LYS A 95 1.44 0.98 -1.49
C LYS A 95 0.90 0.27 -2.73
#